data_AF-A0AB33IJA4-F1
#
_entry.id   AF-A0AB33IJA4-F1
#
_cell.length_a   1.000
_cell.length_b   1.000
_cell.length_c   1.000
_cell.angle_alpha   90.00
_cell.angle_beta   90.00
_cell.angle_gamma   90.00
#
_symmetry.space_group_name_H-M   'P 1'
#
loop_
_entity.id
_entity.type
_entity.pdbx_description
1 polymer ?
#
loop_
_entity_poly.entity_id
_entity_poly.type
_entity_poly.pdbx_seq_one_letter_code
_entity_poly.pdbx_strand_id
1 'polypeptide(L)'
;MATIWDADVLIWAASQIVEAENGGLRTCRFLRFTPYQLLTAVGRATGARDYRLLKAAFARLQSTVIRTTIRNGEHWRRHQFSWINEWEERMTRDGRVEGMECVLSG
;
A
#
# COMPACT_ATOMS: atom_id res chain seq x y z
N MET A 1 -5.81 -2.80 -14.55
CA MET A 1 -6.68 -3.82 -13.94
C MET A 1 -6.06 -4.24 -12.62
N ALA A 2 -6.85 -4.29 -11.55
CA ALA A 2 -6.37 -4.75 -10.25
C ALA A 2 -6.10 -6.27 -10.28
N THR A 3 -5.09 -6.74 -9.54
CA THR A 3 -4.68 -8.15 -9.48
C THR A 3 -4.69 -8.65 -8.03
N ILE A 4 -4.54 -9.96 -7.83
CA ILE A 4 -4.41 -10.56 -6.49
C ILE A 4 -3.27 -9.93 -5.65
N TRP A 5 -2.22 -9.45 -6.31
CA TRP A 5 -1.13 -8.72 -5.65
C TRP A 5 -1.57 -7.40 -5.02
N ASP A 6 -2.54 -6.72 -5.64
CA ASP A 6 -3.06 -5.46 -5.12
C ASP A 6 -3.89 -5.73 -3.85
N ALA A 7 -4.66 -6.83 -3.85
CA ALA A 7 -5.41 -7.26 -2.67
C ALA A 7 -4.47 -7.69 -1.52
N ASP A 8 -3.41 -8.46 -1.80
CA ASP A 8 -2.43 -8.87 -0.78
C ASP A 8 -1.81 -7.65 -0.08
N VAL A 9 -1.41 -6.63 -0.85
CA VAL A 9 -0.83 -5.38 -0.31
C VAL A 9 -1.83 -4.63 0.57
N LEU A 10 -3.09 -4.52 0.13
CA LEU A 10 -4.14 -3.82 0.89
C LEU A 10 -4.49 -4.54 2.19
N ILE A 11 -4.62 -5.87 2.15
CA ILE A 11 -4.90 -6.69 3.34
C ILE A 11 -3.76 -6.55 4.34
N TRP A 12 -2.52 -6.65 3.87
CA TRP A 12 -1.34 -6.45 4.72
C TRP A 12 -1.32 -5.05 5.34
N ALA A 13 -1.50 -3.99 4.54
CA ALA A 13 -1.51 -2.61 5.04
C ALA A 13 -2.62 -2.36 6.07
N ALA A 14 -3.82 -2.87 5.83
CA ALA A 14 -4.94 -2.78 6.78
C ALA A 14 -4.61 -3.52 8.10
N SER A 15 -3.94 -4.67 8.02
CA SER A 15 -3.52 -5.43 9.20
C SER A 15 -2.52 -4.63 10.04
N GLN A 16 -1.59 -3.90 9.42
CA GLN A 16 -0.64 -3.03 10.14
C GLN A 16 -1.33 -1.86 10.86
N ILE A 17 -2.38 -1.29 10.27
CA ILE A 17 -3.18 -0.23 10.92
C ILE A 17 -3.88 -0.79 12.16
N VAL A 18 -4.56 -1.94 12.02
CA VAL A 18 -5.29 -2.59 13.12
C VAL A 18 -4.32 -3.02 14.23
N GLU A 19 -3.15 -3.53 13.89
CA GLU A 19 -2.10 -3.89 14.85
C GLU A 19 -1.60 -2.66 15.64
N ALA A 20 -1.37 -1.52 14.95
CA ALA A 20 -0.99 -0.28 15.61
C ALA A 20 -2.09 0.24 16.55
N GLU A 21 -3.36 0.18 16.12
CA GLU A 21 -4.52 0.57 16.92
C GLU A 21 -4.65 -0.31 18.18
N ASN A 22 -4.53 -1.63 18.03
CA ASN A 22 -4.55 -2.58 19.14
C ASN A 22 -3.38 -2.36 20.11
N GLY A 23 -2.24 -1.88 19.62
CA GLY A 23 -1.09 -1.48 20.43
C GLY A 23 -1.24 -0.14 21.15
N GLY A 24 -2.41 0.53 21.03
CA GLY A 24 -2.65 1.85 21.61
C GLY A 24 -1.89 2.99 20.92
N LEU A 25 -1.32 2.73 19.73
CA LEU A 25 -0.67 3.75 18.93
C LEU A 25 -1.73 4.52 18.13
N ARG A 26 -1.49 5.81 17.93
CA ARG A 26 -2.31 6.59 16.99
C ARG A 26 -2.10 6.02 15.59
N THR A 27 -3.20 5.69 14.91
CA THR A 27 -3.16 5.21 13.53
C THR A 27 -2.39 6.22 12.67
N CYS A 28 -1.31 5.76 12.07
CA CYS A 28 -0.45 6.55 11.20
C CYS A 28 -0.68 6.12 9.76
N ARG A 29 -0.82 7.09 8.85
CA ARG A 29 -0.93 6.82 7.42
C ARG A 29 0.40 6.41 6.78
N PHE A 30 1.51 6.55 7.50
CA PHE A 30 2.85 6.21 7.02
C PHE A 30 3.23 4.80 7.49
N LEU A 31 3.48 3.91 6.54
CA LEU A 31 4.01 2.57 6.78
C LEU A 31 5.45 2.48 6.29
N ARG A 32 6.36 2.03 7.17
CA ARG A 32 7.76 1.72 6.83
C ARG A 32 8.02 0.23 7.03
N PHE A 33 8.52 -0.44 6.01
CA PHE A 33 8.68 -1.88 6.00
C PHE A 33 9.77 -2.30 5.01
N THR A 34 10.22 -3.55 5.10
CA THR A 34 11.02 -4.16 4.03
C THR A 34 10.11 -4.95 3.09
N PRO A 35 10.41 -5.01 1.77
CA PRO A 35 9.63 -5.84 0.85
C PRO A 35 9.61 -7.32 1.29
N TYR A 36 10.71 -7.77 1.90
CA TYR A 36 10.83 -9.11 2.48
C TYR A 36 9.75 -9.38 3.55
N GLN A 37 9.58 -8.45 4.49
CA GLN A 37 8.56 -8.58 5.55
C GLN A 37 7.15 -8.67 4.97
N LEU A 38 6.81 -7.78 4.02
CA LEU A 38 5.50 -7.80 3.37
C LEU A 38 5.27 -9.12 2.64
N LEU A 39 6.19 -9.53 1.78
CA LEU A 39 6.08 -10.78 1.01
C LEU A 39 5.93 -12.00 1.93
N THR A 40 6.72 -12.06 3.00
CA THR A 40 6.65 -13.14 3.98
C THR A 40 5.30 -13.13 4.70
N ALA A 41 4.80 -11.97 5.10
CA ALA A 41 3.52 -11.83 5.80
C ALA A 41 2.32 -12.27 4.94
N VAL A 42 2.37 -12.04 3.62
CA VAL A 42 1.33 -12.49 2.69
C VAL A 42 1.59 -13.89 2.11
N GLY A 43 2.59 -14.62 2.61
CA GLY A 43 2.90 -15.99 2.19
C GLY A 43 3.44 -16.11 0.76
N ARG A 44 4.11 -15.07 0.25
CA ARG A 44 4.73 -15.04 -1.09
C ARG A 44 6.21 -15.39 -1.03
N ALA A 45 6.76 -15.83 -2.15
CA ALA A 45 8.20 -16.04 -2.27
C ALA A 45 8.95 -14.70 -2.28
N THR A 46 10.24 -14.73 -1.93
CA THR A 46 11.07 -13.51 -1.82
C THR A 46 12.13 -13.43 -2.93
N GLY A 47 11.81 -13.98 -4.10
CA GLY A 47 12.66 -13.94 -5.28
C GLY A 47 12.48 -12.66 -6.11
N ALA A 48 13.40 -12.40 -7.05
CA ALA A 48 13.38 -11.21 -7.89
C ALA A 48 12.07 -11.01 -8.67
N ARG A 49 11.38 -12.10 -9.03
CA ARG A 49 10.07 -12.05 -9.72
C ARG A 49 9.00 -11.46 -8.80
N ASP A 50 8.88 -11.96 -7.58
CA ASP A 50 7.89 -11.53 -6.59
C ASP A 50 8.13 -10.09 -6.16
N TYR A 51 9.39 -9.68 -6.00
CA TYR A 51 9.75 -8.28 -5.79
C TYR A 51 9.26 -7.39 -6.94
N ARG A 52 9.40 -7.83 -8.19
CA ARG A 52 8.92 -7.08 -9.36
C ARG A 52 7.39 -6.99 -9.39
N LEU A 53 6.70 -8.07 -9.05
CA LEU A 53 5.24 -8.11 -9.00
C LEU A 53 4.69 -7.22 -7.88
N LEU A 54 5.36 -7.19 -6.73
CA LEU A 54 5.07 -6.29 -5.63
C LEU A 54 5.19 -4.82 -6.07
N LYS A 55 6.31 -4.44 -6.69
CA LYS A 55 6.49 -3.07 -7.23
C LYS A 55 5.41 -2.70 -8.24
N ALA A 56 5.05 -3.63 -9.12
CA ALA A 56 3.97 -3.42 -10.07
C ALA A 56 2.61 -3.24 -9.37
N ALA A 57 2.40 -3.87 -8.21
CA ALA A 57 1.21 -3.68 -7.39
C ALA A 57 1.15 -2.30 -6.75
N PHE A 58 2.25 -1.83 -6.14
CA PHE A 58 2.35 -0.47 -5.62
C PHE A 58 2.09 0.58 -6.71
N ALA A 59 2.70 0.43 -7.88
CA ALA A 59 2.46 1.31 -9.02
C ALA A 59 0.99 1.33 -9.45
N ARG A 60 0.33 0.16 -9.50
CA ARG A 60 -1.10 0.08 -9.82
C ARG A 60 -1.96 0.70 -8.73
N LEU A 61 -1.71 0.44 -7.46
CA LEU A 61 -2.46 0.98 -6.32
C LEU A 61 -2.37 2.51 -6.23
N GLN A 62 -1.21 3.08 -6.61
CA GLN A 62 -1.04 4.52 -6.75
C GLN A 62 -1.81 5.08 -7.95
N SER A 63 -1.82 4.37 -9.09
CA SER A 63 -2.56 4.80 -10.30
C SER A 63 -4.07 4.52 -10.24
N THR A 64 -4.50 3.62 -9.34
CA THR A 64 -5.89 3.19 -9.26
C THR A 64 -6.65 4.21 -8.45
N VAL A 65 -7.55 4.88 -9.15
CA VAL A 65 -8.37 5.93 -8.61
C VAL A 65 -9.75 5.37 -8.30
N ILE A 66 -10.14 5.38 -7.03
CA ILE A 66 -11.54 5.20 -6.64
C ILE A 66 -12.25 6.54 -6.81
N ARG A 67 -13.26 6.55 -7.68
CA ARG A 67 -14.19 7.66 -7.83
C ARG A 67 -15.45 7.34 -7.04
N THR A 68 -15.67 8.04 -5.93
CA THR A 68 -16.92 7.93 -5.18
C THR A 68 -17.87 9.07 -5.54
N THR A 69 -19.09 8.73 -5.92
CA THR A 69 -20.22 9.67 -5.99
C THR A 69 -21.08 9.51 -4.74
N ILE A 70 -20.58 9.99 -3.60
CA ILE A 70 -21.36 10.00 -2.36
C ILE A 70 -22.42 11.11 -2.50
N ARG A 71 -23.70 10.76 -2.45
CA ARG A 71 -24.82 11.71 -2.55
C ARG A 71 -25.04 12.36 -1.19
N ASN A 72 -24.42 13.51 -0.93
CA ASN A 72 -24.72 14.36 0.23
C ASN A 72 -25.69 15.48 -0.16
N GLY A 73 -27.00 15.20 -0.13
CA GLY A 73 -28.04 16.21 -0.28
C GLY A 73 -27.96 17.04 -1.58
N GLU A 74 -28.39 18.31 -1.51
CA GLU A 74 -28.54 19.24 -2.65
C GLU A 74 -27.23 19.56 -3.40
N HIS A 75 -26.07 19.24 -2.80
CA HIS A 75 -24.75 19.45 -3.38
C HIS A 75 -24.05 18.13 -3.70
N TRP A 76 -23.94 17.81 -5.00
CA TRP A 76 -23.13 16.69 -5.46
C TRP A 76 -21.63 17.07 -5.44
N ARG A 77 -20.81 16.28 -4.73
CA ARG A 77 -19.34 16.38 -4.80
C ARG A 77 -18.77 15.08 -5.35
N ARG A 78 -17.95 15.19 -6.39
CA ARG A 78 -17.17 14.08 -6.94
C ARG A 78 -15.85 14.04 -6.19
N HIS A 79 -15.63 13.01 -5.38
CA HIS A 79 -14.35 12.79 -4.71
C HIS A 79 -13.55 11.71 -5.42
N GLN A 80 -12.24 11.89 -5.47
CA GLN A 80 -11.31 11.04 -6.17
C GLN A 80 -10.13 10.76 -5.23
N PHE A 81 -9.90 9.50 -4.88
CA PHE A 81 -8.77 9.09 -4.03
C PHE A 81 -8.09 7.83 -4.59
N SER A 82 -6.78 7.71 -4.43
CA SER A 82 -6.07 6.43 -4.62
C SER A 82 -6.08 5.63 -3.32
N TRP A 83 -5.55 4.41 -3.28
CA TRP A 83 -5.36 3.70 -2.00
C TRP A 83 -4.02 4.01 -1.35
N ILE A 84 -3.01 4.18 -2.21
CA ILE A 84 -1.67 4.60 -1.85
C ILE A 84 -1.47 5.97 -2.50
N ASN A 85 -1.25 7.00 -1.69
CA ASN A 85 -0.96 8.35 -2.19
C ASN A 85 0.47 8.40 -2.73
N GLU A 86 1.40 7.83 -1.98
CA GLU A 86 2.83 7.91 -2.23
C GLU A 86 3.52 6.64 -1.75
N TRP A 87 4.59 6.24 -2.43
CA TRP A 87 5.48 5.20 -1.95
C TRP A 87 6.89 5.44 -2.48
N GLU A 88 7.88 5.06 -1.69
CA GLU A 88 9.28 5.21 -2.00
C GLU A 88 10.05 3.92 -1.67
N GLU A 89 11.14 3.69 -2.40
CA GLU A 89 12.10 2.63 -2.09
C GLU A 89 13.44 3.23 -1.71
N ARG A 90 14.00 2.76 -0.58
CA ARG A 90 15.38 3.00 -0.25
C ARG A 90 16.23 1.86 -0.83
N MET A 91 17.15 2.21 -1.73
CA MET A 91 18.11 1.27 -2.33
C MET A 91 19.54 1.65 -1.97
N THR A 92 20.40 0.66 -1.75
CA THR A 92 21.85 0.87 -1.68
C THR A 92 22.40 1.25 -3.05
N ARG A 93 23.63 1.79 -3.09
CA ARG A 93 24.36 2.03 -4.34
C ARG A 93 24.53 0.77 -5.19
N ASP A 94 24.54 -0.40 -4.55
CA ASP A 94 24.67 -1.71 -5.20
C ASP A 94 23.32 -2.27 -5.69
N GLY A 95 22.22 -1.51 -5.58
CA GLY A 95 20.90 -1.88 -6.08
C GLY A 95 20.06 -2.77 -5.15
N ARG A 96 20.49 -2.96 -3.89
CA ARG A 96 19.74 -3.74 -2.90
C ARG A 96 18.66 -2.87 -2.27
N VAL A 97 17.40 -3.33 -2.28
CA VAL A 97 16.31 -2.65 -1.57
C VAL A 97 16.47 -2.86 -0.06
N GLU A 98 16.68 -1.78 0.67
CA GLU A 98 16.82 -1.77 2.14
C GLU A 98 15.51 -1.53 2.86
N GLY A 99 14.57 -0.85 2.21
CA GLY A 99 13.27 -0.55 2.80
C GLY A 99 12.34 0.11 1.79
N MET A 100 11.06 0.09 2.13
CA MET A 100 9.99 0.78 1.45
C MET A 100 9.20 1.62 2.46
N GLU A 101 8.71 2.75 2.00
CA GLU A 101 7.77 3.59 2.73
C GLU A 101 6.54 3.82 1.86
N CYS A 102 5.34 3.84 2.44
CA CYS A 102 4.14 4.24 1.73
C CYS A 102 3.19 5.07 2.60
N VAL A 103 2.40 5.91 1.93
CA VAL A 103 1.37 6.77 2.52
C VAL A 103 0.00 6.29 2.08
N LEU A 104 -0.81 5.86 3.05
CA LEU A 104 -2.19 5.46 2.81
C LEU A 104 -3.10 6.67 2.67
N SER A 105 -4.06 6.56 1.76
CA SER A 105 -5.10 7.57 1.55
C SER A 105 -6.12 7.49 2.70
N GLY A 106 -6.42 8.64 3.31
CA GLY A 106 -7.37 8.74 4.43
C GLY A 106 -8.68 9.41 4.04
#